data_AF-A0A154MP08-F1
#
_entry.id   AF-A0A154MP08-F1
#
_cell.length_a   1.000
_cell.length_b   1.000
_cell.length_c   1.000
_cell.angle_alpha   90.00
_cell.angle_beta   90.00
_cell.angle_gamma   90.00
#
_symmetry.space_group_name_H-M   'P 1'
#
loop_
_entity.id
_entity.type
_entity.pdbx_description
1 polymer ?
#
loop_
_entity_poly.entity_id
_entity_poly.type
_entity_poly.pdbx_seq_one_letter_code
_entity_poly.pdbx_strand_id
1 'polypeptide(L)' 'MPDPQVYDPYRLIDDVEGLLIQRGHRPERVEGRAGDRVAGASRLLRGLGIEPLRAPGDALDLDGQRAYQARVHGD' A
#
# COMPACT_ATOMS: atom_id res chain seq x y z
N MET A 1 -25.37 6.71 -4.09
CA MET A 1 -23.91 6.52 -4.26
C MET A 1 -23.62 5.07 -3.93
N PRO A 2 -22.92 4.29 -4.77
CA PRO A 2 -22.47 2.96 -4.36
C PRO A 2 -21.57 3.09 -3.12
N ASP A 3 -21.64 2.12 -2.22
CA ASP A 3 -20.75 2.07 -1.06
C ASP A 3 -19.29 1.98 -1.50
N PRO A 4 -18.35 2.66 -0.80
CA PRO A 4 -16.94 2.58 -1.14
C PRO A 4 -16.48 1.14 -1.03
N GLN A 5 -15.93 0.59 -2.11
CA GLN A 5 -15.24 -0.69 -2.05
C GLN A 5 -13.98 -0.51 -1.22
N VAL A 6 -13.75 -1.42 -0.29
CA VAL A 6 -12.57 -1.46 0.57
C VAL A 6 -11.71 -2.65 0.17
N TYR A 7 -10.40 -2.48 0.11
CA TYR A 7 -9.49 -3.56 -0.28
C TYR A 7 -8.16 -3.48 0.47
N ASP A 8 -7.58 -4.64 0.82
CA ASP A 8 -6.31 -4.74 1.54
C ASP A 8 -5.12 -4.52 0.59
N PRO A 9 -4.30 -3.46 0.78
CA PRO A 9 -3.16 -3.18 -0.07
C PRO A 9 -2.07 -4.26 -0.03
N TYR A 10 -1.95 -5.04 1.06
CA TYR A 10 -0.99 -6.14 1.13
C TYR A 10 -1.37 -7.28 0.20
N ARG A 11 -2.68 -7.58 0.09
CA ARG A 11 -3.20 -8.60 -0.82
C ARG A 11 -3.09 -8.22 -2.29
N LEU A 12 -3.15 -6.93 -2.61
CA LEU A 12 -3.14 -6.47 -4.00
C LEU A 12 -1.90 -6.95 -4.75
N ILE A 13 -0.73 -6.88 -4.12
CA ILE A 13 0.53 -7.28 -4.75
C ILE A 13 0.54 -8.78 -5.02
N ASP A 14 0.08 -9.60 -4.07
CA ASP A 14 0.00 -11.06 -4.22
C ASP A 14 -1.01 -11.45 -5.32
N ASP A 15 -2.16 -10.77 -5.38
CA ASP A 15 -3.18 -11.00 -6.41
C ASP A 15 -2.66 -10.66 -7.82
N VAL A 16 -1.94 -9.53 -7.95
CA VAL A 16 -1.31 -9.13 -9.21
C VAL A 16 -0.23 -10.14 -9.63
N GLU A 17 0.61 -10.58 -8.69
CA GLU A 17 1.61 -11.62 -8.95
C GLU A 17 0.96 -12.91 -9.45
N GLY A 18 -0.11 -13.37 -8.79
CA GLY A 18 -0.88 -14.55 -9.20
C GLY A 18 -1.47 -14.40 -10.61
N LEU A 19 -2.04 -13.24 -10.94
CA LEU A 19 -2.56 -12.94 -12.27
C LEU A 19 -1.47 -12.95 -13.35
N LEU A 20 -0.29 -12.43 -13.05
CA LEU A 20 0.86 -12.44 -13.96
C LEU A 20 1.33 -13.88 -14.21
N ILE A 21 1.43 -14.70 -13.17
CA ILE A 21 1.78 -16.12 -13.28
C ILE A 21 0.77 -16.89 -14.13
N GLN A 22 -0.53 -16.66 -13.91
CA GLN A 22 -1.59 -17.29 -14.70
C GLN A 22 -1.51 -16.93 -16.19
N ARG A 23 -0.98 -15.75 -16.53
CA ARG A 23 -0.74 -15.31 -17.91
C ARG A 23 0.60 -15.76 -18.49
N GLY A 24 1.36 -16.56 -17.75
CA GLY A 24 2.65 -17.09 -18.20
C GLY A 24 3.84 -16.17 -17.97
N HIS A 25 3.67 -15.09 -17.21
CA HIS A 25 4.77 -14.23 -16.78
C HIS A 25 5.39 -14.76 -15.48
N ARG A 26 6.67 -14.49 -15.26
CA ARG A 26 7.38 -14.84 -14.01
C ARG A 26 7.95 -13.56 -13.39
N PRO A 27 7.14 -12.79 -12.66
CA PRO A 27 7.63 -11.61 -11.96
C PRO A 27 8.65 -12.03 -10.89
N GLU A 28 9.75 -11.27 -10.79
CA GLU A 28 10.74 -11.47 -9.73
C GLU A 28 10.49 -10.47 -8.59
N ARG A 29 10.45 -10.98 -7.36
CA ARG A 29 10.38 -10.12 -6.18
C ARG A 29 11.75 -9.53 -5.93
N VAL A 30 11.90 -8.24 -6.25
CA VAL A 30 13.07 -7.47 -5.82
C VAL A 30 12.91 -7.13 -4.34
N GLU A 31 13.98 -7.28 -3.56
CA GLU A 31 14.02 -6.84 -2.16
C GLU A 31 13.91 -5.31 -2.08
N GLY A 32 12.68 -4.82 -2.05
CA GLY A 32 12.34 -3.44 -1.70
C GLY A 32 11.90 -3.33 -0.24
N ARG A 33 11.89 -2.10 0.29
CA ARG A 33 11.33 -1.84 1.63
C ARG A 33 9.84 -2.17 1.60
N ALA A 34 9.37 -2.93 2.58
CA ALA A 34 7.96 -3.35 2.64
C ALA A 34 6.98 -2.14 2.58
N GLY A 35 7.36 -1.01 3.18
CA GLY A 35 6.59 0.24 3.12
C GLY A 35 6.39 0.80 1.71
N ASP A 36 7.37 0.64 0.81
CA ASP A 36 7.27 1.14 -0.57
C ASP A 36 6.19 0.38 -1.36
N ARG A 37 6.05 -0.93 -1.09
CA ARG A 37 5.03 -1.79 -1.70
C ARG A 37 3.62 -1.37 -1.27
N VAL A 38 3.42 -1.19 0.04
CA VAL A 38 2.11 -0.79 0.61
C VAL A 38 1.71 0.60 0.12
N ALA A 39 2.66 1.55 0.07
CA ALA A 39 2.42 2.89 -0.44
C ALA A 39 2.02 2.87 -1.93
N GLY A 40 2.69 2.06 -2.74
CA GLY A 40 2.35 1.86 -4.16
C GLY A 40 0.97 1.26 -4.35
N ALA A 41 0.67 0.16 -3.65
CA ALA A 41 -0.63 -0.50 -3.71
C ALA A 41 -1.78 0.42 -3.28
N SER A 42 -1.59 1.17 -2.18
CA SER A 42 -2.57 2.13 -1.69
C SER A 42 -2.87 3.24 -2.71
N ARG A 43 -1.85 3.73 -3.43
CA ARG A 43 -2.04 4.73 -4.50
C ARG A 43 -2.84 4.16 -5.68
N LEU A 44 -2.57 2.91 -6.08
CA LEU A 44 -3.30 2.24 -7.15
C LEU A 44 -4.78 2.05 -6.81
N LEU A 45 -5.09 1.55 -5.62
CA LEU A 45 -6.47 1.37 -5.14
C LEU A 45 -7.26 2.68 -5.18
N ARG A 46 -6.66 3.78 -4.69
CA ARG A 46 -7.29 5.11 -4.73
C ARG A 46 -7.54 5.60 -6.16
N GLY A 47 -6.64 5.32 -7.09
CA GLY A 47 -6.83 5.62 -8.52
C GLY A 47 -8.04 4.90 -9.14
N LEU A 48 -8.44 3.77 -8.56
CA LEU A 48 -9.62 2.99 -8.95
C LEU A 48 -10.89 3.33 -8.14
N GLY A 49 -10.81 4.30 -7.22
CA GLY A 49 -11.92 4.65 -6.32
C GLY A 49 -12.17 3.62 -5.21
N ILE A 50 -11.18 2.77 -4.91
CA ILE A 50 -11.23 1.77 -3.84
C ILE A 50 -10.47 2.32 -2.64
N GLU A 51 -11.10 2.32 -1.46
CA GLU A 51 -10.45 2.77 -0.24
C GLU A 51 -9.49 1.68 0.27
N PRO A 52 -8.20 1.96 0.45
CA PRO A 52 -7.27 1.00 1.03
C PRO A 52 -7.62 0.72 2.48
N LEU A 53 -7.71 -0.55 2.86
CA LEU A 53 -7.82 -0.92 4.26
C LEU A 53 -6.53 -0.53 4.97
N ARG A 54 -6.60 0.38 5.95
CA ARG A 54 -5.44 0.70 6.78
C ARG A 54 -5.23 -0.43 7.78
N ALA A 55 -4.05 -1.05 7.76
CA ALA A 55 -3.63 -1.86 8.88
C ALA A 55 -3.38 -0.93 10.10
N PRO A 56 -3.71 -1.35 11.33
CA PRO A 56 -3.52 -0.53 12.54
C PRO A 56 -2.07 -0.03 12.73
N GLY A 57 -1.08 -0.77 12.22
CA GLY A 57 0.35 -0.39 12.29
C GLY A 57 0.73 0.75 11.34
N ASP A 58 0.12 0.86 10.17
CA ASP A 58 0.46 1.88 9.16
C ASP A 58 -0.10 3.27 9.52
N ALA A 59 -1.20 3.31 10.27
CA ALA A 59 -1.73 4.55 10.83
C ALA A 59 -0.74 5.17 11.82
N LEU A 60 -0.05 4.34 12.61
CA LEU A 60 0.96 4.79 13.58
C LEU A 60 2.25 5.27 12.90
N ASP A 61 2.68 4.64 11.80
CA ASP A 61 3.89 5.04 11.09
C ASP A 61 3.71 6.37 10.34
N LEU A 62 2.56 6.58 9.68
CA LEU A 62 2.29 7.83 8.95
C LEU A 62 2.09 9.04 9.88
N ASP A 63 1.38 8.88 11.00
CA ASP A 63 1.16 9.96 11.95
C ASP A 63 2.39 10.18 12.86
N GLY A 64 3.02 9.08 13.28
CA GLY A 64 4.19 9.10 14.16
C GLY A 64 5.43 9.66 13.47
N GLN A 65 5.71 9.29 12.22
CA GLN A 65 6.89 9.75 11.51
C GLN A 65 6.76 11.22 11.08
N ARG A 66 5.57 11.68 10.68
CA ARG A 66 5.34 13.11 10.36
C ARG A 66 5.44 14.00 11.61
N ALA A 67 4.86 13.56 12.72
CA ALA A 67 4.96 14.27 14.00
C ALA A 67 6.39 14.27 14.56
N TYR A 68 7.10 13.15 14.45
CA TYR A 68 8.50 13.05 14.85
C TYR A 68 9.40 13.95 13.99
N GLN A 69 9.26 13.92 12.67
CA GLN A 69 10.04 14.75 11.75
C GLN A 69 9.77 16.25 11.98
N ALA A 70 8.51 16.65 12.21
CA ALA A 70 8.18 18.03 12.58
C ALA A 70 8.76 18.46 13.94
N ARG A 71 8.93 17.51 14.87
CA ARG A 71 9.50 17.78 16.20
C ARG A 71 11.03 17.79 16.21
N VAL A 72 11.68 17.04 15.33
CA VAL A 72 13.14 16.92 15.24
C VAL A 72 13.75 17.94 14.27
N HIS A 73 13.01 18.33 13.23
CA HIS A 73 13.46 19.29 12.20
C HIS A 73 12.57 20.54 12.11
N GLY A 74 11.82 20.83 13.18
CA GLY A 74 11.02 22.04 13.28
C GLY A 74 11.88 23.27 13.61
N ASP A 75 12.26 23.96 12.53
CA ASP A 75 13.05 25.21 12.40
C ASP A 75 14.54 25.15 12.81
#